data_AF-A0A1S3Z8G9-F1
#
_entry.id   AF-A0A1S3Z8G9-F1
#
_cell.length_a   1.000
_cell.length_b   1.000
_cell.length_c   1.000
_cell.angle_alpha   90.00
_cell.angle_beta   90.00
_cell.angle_gamma   90.00
#
_symmetry.space_group_name_H-M   'P 1'
#
loop_
_entity.id
_entity.type
_entity.pdbx_description
1 polymer ?
#
loop_
_entity_poly.entity_id
_entity_poly.type
_entity_poly.pdbx_seq_one_letter_code
_entity_poly.pdbx_strand_id
1 'polypeptide(L)'
;MDSIWVNDVAPGVPDLMYAIYFIFAFFAARFFLDRFIFRRLAILLLRLGTTHLKIDEPTRAKIVKCSESMWKLAYYGTIEFCVLKVAYHEPWFLDIKEYFRGWPNQELQVGIKFIYMCQCGFYLYSIAALLVWETRRKDFSVMMSHHIVTVILISYSYILSFFRIGIVILALHDGSDVFLEAAKVFKYSEKELGASLFFGLFAISWFVLRLVFFPFWVIQSSSYYLCEVLRLSEAYDTMVYYVFNTMLLTLLVFHLYWWILICSMIMRQLKNRGKVGEDIRSDSEDDD
;
A
#
# COMPACT_ATOMS: atom_id res chain seq x y z
N MET A 1 -10.90 -7.39 32.24
CA MET A 1 -9.59 -7.36 31.55
C MET A 1 -9.52 -6.00 30.92
N ASP A 2 -9.17 -5.01 31.73
CA ASP A 2 -9.21 -3.62 31.34
C ASP A 2 -8.01 -3.34 30.43
N SER A 3 -8.35 -2.85 29.24
CA SER A 3 -7.46 -2.62 28.12
C SER A 3 -6.29 -1.71 28.52
N ILE A 4 -5.06 -2.19 28.31
CA ILE A 4 -3.78 -1.47 28.52
C ILE A 4 -3.64 -0.27 27.54
N TRP A 5 -4.68 0.04 26.75
CA TRP A 5 -4.64 0.98 25.64
C TRP A 5 -5.51 2.24 25.83
N VAL A 6 -6.05 2.48 27.03
CA VAL A 6 -6.86 3.68 27.34
C VAL A 6 -5.98 4.78 27.95
N ASN A 7 -5.05 5.31 27.15
CA ASN A 7 -4.45 6.61 27.45
C ASN A 7 -4.71 7.51 26.25
N ASP A 8 -5.56 8.52 26.44
CA ASP A 8 -5.87 9.54 25.45
C ASP A 8 -4.59 10.32 25.10
N VAL A 9 -4.08 10.12 23.89
CA VAL A 9 -2.90 10.86 23.40
C VAL A 9 -3.36 11.84 22.33
N ALA A 10 -3.26 13.15 22.62
CA ALA A 10 -3.45 14.17 21.60
C ALA A 10 -2.41 13.99 20.48
N PRO A 11 -2.78 14.06 19.19
CA PRO A 11 -1.83 13.96 18.10
C PRO A 11 -0.85 15.12 18.15
N GLY A 12 0.45 14.81 18.18
CA GLY A 12 1.50 15.82 18.11
C GLY A 12 2.39 15.63 16.89
N VAL A 13 2.91 16.74 16.34
CA VAL A 13 4.03 16.71 15.38
C VAL A 13 5.23 15.89 15.89
N PRO A 14 5.60 15.91 17.19
CA PRO A 14 6.67 15.06 17.72
C PRO A 14 6.43 13.57 17.51
N ASP A 15 5.17 13.12 17.41
CA ASP A 15 4.87 11.71 17.20
C ASP A 15 5.33 11.22 15.83
N LEU A 16 5.35 12.10 14.82
CA LEU A 16 5.86 11.75 13.48
C LEU A 16 7.34 11.39 13.51
N MET A 17 8.09 11.78 14.54
CA MET A 17 9.47 11.32 14.74
C MET A 17 9.53 9.81 14.95
N TYR A 18 8.47 9.17 15.47
CA TYR A 18 8.43 7.71 15.61
C TYR A 18 8.50 6.99 14.26
N ALA A 19 8.01 7.60 13.18
CA ALA A 19 8.13 7.05 11.82
C ALA A 19 9.60 6.85 11.42
N ILE A 20 10.52 7.67 11.93
CA ILE A 20 11.97 7.53 11.65
C ILE A 20 12.51 6.22 12.22
N TYR A 21 12.10 5.84 13.43
CA TYR A 21 12.51 4.55 14.01
C TYR A 21 11.99 3.38 13.16
N PHE A 22 10.78 3.49 12.60
CA PHE A 22 10.24 2.48 11.70
C PHE A 22 11.05 2.35 10.40
N ILE A 23 11.62 3.42 9.84
CA ILE A 23 12.50 3.34 8.67
C ILE A 23 13.68 2.39 8.94
N PHE A 24 14.39 2.62 10.05
CA PHE A 24 15.53 1.77 10.43
C PHE A 24 15.09 0.35 10.79
N ALA A 25 13.94 0.22 11.45
CA ALA A 25 13.36 -1.09 11.76
C ALA A 25 13.02 -1.89 10.50
N PHE A 26 12.41 -1.28 9.48
CA PHE A 26 12.11 -1.94 8.21
C PHE A 26 13.37 -2.30 7.44
N PHE A 27 14.38 -1.44 7.43
CA PHE A 27 15.68 -1.75 6.83
C PHE A 27 16.31 -2.99 7.49
N ALA A 28 16.37 -3.01 8.83
CA ALA A 28 16.92 -4.13 9.60
C ALA A 28 16.08 -5.40 9.42
N ALA A 29 14.76 -5.29 9.48
CA ALA A 29 13.83 -6.40 9.30
C ALA A 29 13.93 -7.00 7.89
N ARG A 30 13.98 -6.17 6.83
CA ARG A 30 14.19 -6.65 5.46
C ARG A 30 15.50 -7.40 5.35
N PHE A 31 16.60 -6.84 5.86
CA PHE A 31 17.91 -7.48 5.80
C PHE A 31 17.90 -8.84 6.52
N PHE A 32 17.36 -8.89 7.74
CA PHE A 32 17.30 -10.11 8.54
C PHE A 32 16.40 -11.17 7.89
N LEU A 33 15.17 -10.81 7.52
CA LEU A 33 14.22 -11.74 6.93
C LEU A 33 14.66 -12.23 5.56
N ASP A 34 15.25 -11.36 4.72
CA ASP A 34 15.83 -11.76 3.43
C ASP A 34 16.96 -12.79 3.63
N ARG A 35 17.87 -12.52 4.57
CA ARG A 35 19.04 -13.38 4.83
C ARG A 35 18.66 -14.74 5.39
N PHE A 36 17.72 -14.79 6.33
CA PHE A 36 17.42 -16.02 7.09
C PHE A 36 16.19 -16.78 6.60
N ILE A 37 15.20 -16.09 6.04
CA ILE A 37 13.88 -16.66 5.74
C ILE A 37 13.59 -16.61 4.23
N PHE A 38 13.42 -15.43 3.65
CA PHE A 38 12.84 -15.29 2.30
C PHE A 38 13.73 -15.87 1.20
N ARG A 39 15.05 -15.69 1.24
CA ARG A 39 15.93 -16.35 0.25
C ARG A 39 15.84 -17.87 0.32
N ARG A 40 15.77 -18.44 1.54
CA ARG A 40 15.66 -19.89 1.72
C ARG A 40 14.32 -20.39 1.19
N LEU A 41 13.24 -19.68 1.49
CA LEU A 41 11.91 -20.01 1.00
C LEU A 41 11.80 -19.85 -0.52
N ALA A 42 12.39 -18.81 -1.11
CA ALA A 42 12.42 -18.60 -2.56
C ALA A 42 13.14 -19.77 -3.28
N ILE A 43 14.28 -20.21 -2.75
CA ILE A 43 15.00 -21.39 -3.27
C ILE A 43 14.14 -22.65 -3.12
N LEU A 44 13.50 -22.84 -1.96
CA LEU A 44 12.62 -23.99 -1.72
C LEU A 44 11.46 -24.02 -2.71
N LEU A 45 10.75 -22.89 -2.89
CA LEU A 45 9.62 -22.76 -3.80
C LEU A 45 10.00 -23.08 -5.26
N LEU A 46 11.17 -22.62 -5.71
CA LEU A 46 11.72 -22.96 -7.02
C LEU A 46 12.07 -24.45 -7.14
N ARG A 47 12.68 -25.06 -6.12
CA ARG A 47 12.99 -26.50 -6.12
C ARG A 47 11.74 -27.37 -6.17
N LEU A 48 10.65 -26.96 -5.54
CA LEU A 48 9.37 -27.67 -5.64
C LEU A 48 8.81 -27.69 -7.07
N GLY A 49 9.20 -26.75 -7.93
CA GLY A 49 8.81 -26.69 -9.34
C GLY A 49 9.76 -27.38 -10.31
N THR A 50 10.99 -27.72 -9.89
CA THR A 50 12.04 -28.21 -10.82
C THR A 50 12.90 -29.30 -10.18
N THR A 51 13.00 -30.47 -10.84
CA THR A 51 13.78 -31.63 -10.37
C THR A 51 15.30 -31.44 -10.44
N HIS A 52 15.80 -30.47 -11.22
CA HIS A 52 17.23 -30.18 -11.37
C HIS A 52 17.49 -28.66 -11.40
N LEU A 53 17.48 -28.01 -10.23
CA LEU A 53 17.71 -26.56 -10.13
C LEU A 53 19.21 -26.23 -10.28
N LYS A 54 19.61 -25.74 -11.45
CA LYS A 54 20.94 -25.13 -11.65
C LYS A 54 20.86 -23.65 -11.26
N ILE A 55 21.66 -23.21 -10.27
CA ILE A 55 21.70 -21.81 -9.86
C ILE A 55 22.62 -21.05 -10.82
N ASP A 56 22.07 -20.65 -11.95
CA ASP A 56 22.65 -19.70 -12.89
C ASP A 56 22.21 -18.25 -12.57
N GLU A 57 22.74 -17.27 -13.31
CA GLU A 57 22.37 -15.86 -13.15
C GLU A 57 20.86 -15.58 -13.27
N PRO A 58 20.11 -16.10 -14.28
CA PRO A 58 18.68 -15.85 -14.34
C PRO A 58 17.93 -16.46 -13.15
N THR A 59 18.35 -17.62 -12.64
CA THR A 59 17.76 -18.20 -11.42
C THR A 59 18.07 -17.35 -10.19
N ARG A 60 19.28 -16.77 -10.06
CA ARG A 60 19.59 -15.82 -8.97
C ARG A 60 18.72 -14.58 -9.02
N ALA A 61 18.52 -14.01 -10.21
CA ALA A 61 17.66 -12.85 -10.39
C ALA A 61 16.20 -13.16 -9.98
N LYS A 62 15.67 -14.33 -10.36
CA LYS A 62 14.35 -14.81 -9.91
C LYS A 62 14.27 -14.96 -8.38
N ILE A 63 15.29 -15.54 -7.75
CA ILE A 63 15.34 -15.69 -6.28
C ILE A 63 15.28 -14.31 -5.59
N VAL A 64 16.03 -13.33 -6.08
CA VAL A 64 16.04 -11.97 -5.50
C VAL A 64 14.66 -11.32 -5.65
N LYS A 65 14.07 -11.36 -6.85
CA LYS A 65 12.73 -10.79 -7.10
C LYS A 65 11.64 -11.50 -6.27
N CYS A 66 11.73 -12.81 -6.14
CA CYS A 66 10.83 -13.59 -5.28
C CYS A 66 10.96 -13.18 -3.82
N SER A 67 12.19 -13.08 -3.31
CA SER A 67 12.47 -12.67 -1.93
C SER A 67 11.96 -11.25 -1.63
N GLU A 68 12.12 -10.32 -2.58
CA GLU A 68 11.56 -8.97 -2.48
C GLU A 68 10.03 -8.98 -2.40
N SER A 69 9.37 -9.75 -3.27
CA SER A 69 7.91 -9.87 -3.23
C SER A 69 7.42 -10.57 -1.96
N MET A 70 8.16 -11.52 -1.39
CA MET A 70 7.83 -12.11 -0.09
C MET A 70 7.93 -11.10 1.05
N TRP A 71 8.94 -10.22 1.03
CA TRP A 71 9.05 -9.12 1.99
C TRP A 71 7.86 -8.17 1.91
N LYS A 72 7.51 -7.71 0.71
CA LYS A 72 6.37 -6.82 0.49
C LYS A 72 5.05 -7.50 0.87
N LEU A 73 4.86 -8.77 0.50
CA LEU A 73 3.69 -9.57 0.89
C LEU A 73 3.55 -9.69 2.41
N ALA A 74 4.65 -9.99 3.11
CA ALA A 74 4.64 -10.10 4.57
C ALA A 74 4.28 -8.76 5.23
N TYR A 75 4.81 -7.65 4.70
CA TYR A 75 4.46 -6.31 5.15
C TYR A 75 2.97 -6.01 4.94
N TYR A 76 2.50 -6.02 3.69
CA TYR A 76 1.11 -5.67 3.33
C TYR A 76 0.11 -6.58 4.02
N GLY A 77 0.38 -7.89 4.08
CA GLY A 77 -0.50 -8.83 4.77
C GLY A 77 -0.58 -8.59 6.29
N THR A 78 0.53 -8.22 6.93
CA THR A 78 0.55 -7.94 8.37
C THR A 78 -0.15 -6.63 8.69
N ILE A 79 0.14 -5.57 7.94
CA ILE A 79 -0.45 -4.25 8.21
C ILE A 79 -1.94 -4.22 7.89
N GLU A 80 -2.37 -4.85 6.80
CA GLU A 80 -3.78 -4.99 6.44
C GLU A 80 -4.55 -5.76 7.52
N PHE A 81 -3.98 -6.87 8.01
CA PHE A 81 -4.57 -7.62 9.13
C PHE A 81 -4.71 -6.75 10.40
N CYS A 82 -3.67 -5.97 10.74
CA CYS A 82 -3.71 -5.07 11.89
C CYS A 82 -4.77 -3.97 11.72
N VAL A 83 -4.86 -3.36 10.53
CA VAL A 83 -5.86 -2.34 10.19
C VAL A 83 -7.26 -2.89 10.32
N LEU A 84 -7.55 -4.04 9.69
CA LEU A 84 -8.85 -4.68 9.77
C LEU A 84 -9.19 -5.05 11.22
N LYS A 85 -8.23 -5.58 12.00
CA LYS A 85 -8.47 -5.93 13.40
C LYS A 85 -8.86 -4.73 14.26
N VAL A 86 -8.24 -3.57 14.05
CA VAL A 86 -8.53 -2.34 14.81
C VAL A 86 -9.83 -1.69 14.31
N ALA A 87 -10.09 -1.70 13.00
CA ALA A 87 -11.21 -0.98 12.42
C ALA A 87 -12.52 -1.79 12.34
N TYR A 88 -12.48 -3.12 12.28
CA TYR A 88 -13.65 -3.95 11.95
C TYR A 88 -14.85 -3.77 12.90
N HIS A 89 -14.59 -3.51 14.19
CA HIS A 89 -15.63 -3.29 15.20
C HIS A 89 -16.03 -1.82 15.37
N GLU A 90 -15.39 -0.92 14.64
CA GLU A 90 -15.62 0.51 14.75
C GLU A 90 -16.75 0.95 13.82
N PRO A 91 -17.70 1.79 14.28
CA PRO A 91 -18.86 2.21 13.49
C PRO A 91 -18.45 3.00 12.24
N TRP A 92 -17.32 3.72 12.32
CA TRP A 92 -16.79 4.50 11.21
C TRP A 92 -16.10 3.66 10.15
N PHE A 93 -15.94 2.34 10.28
CA PHE A 93 -15.29 1.55 9.22
C PHE A 93 -16.19 1.35 7.99
N LEU A 94 -17.51 1.29 8.19
CA LEU A 94 -18.48 1.07 7.11
C LEU A 94 -19.47 2.23 6.91
N ASP A 95 -19.45 3.24 7.78
CA ASP A 95 -20.29 4.43 7.66
C ASP A 95 -19.47 5.68 7.34
N ILE A 96 -19.62 6.16 6.10
CA ILE A 96 -18.93 7.35 5.58
C ILE A 96 -19.27 8.64 6.32
N LYS A 97 -20.39 8.71 7.05
CA LYS A 97 -20.82 9.87 7.84
C LYS A 97 -20.03 10.01 9.13
N GLU A 98 -19.51 8.91 9.64
CA GLU A 98 -18.82 8.85 10.91
C GLU A 98 -17.34 9.23 10.81
N TYR A 99 -16.79 9.39 9.60
CA TYR A 99 -15.38 9.69 9.36
C TYR A 99 -14.92 10.99 10.04
N PHE A 100 -15.75 12.03 10.01
CA PHE A 100 -15.41 13.35 10.58
C PHE A 100 -16.19 13.67 11.86
N ARG A 101 -17.03 12.75 12.35
CA ARG A 101 -17.80 12.97 13.58
C ARG A 101 -16.87 13.18 14.76
N GLY A 102 -17.14 14.23 15.55
CA GLY A 102 -16.34 14.58 16.74
C GLY A 102 -15.02 15.29 16.43
N TRP A 103 -14.72 15.58 15.16
CA TRP A 103 -13.56 16.39 14.80
C TRP A 103 -13.68 17.82 15.37
N PRO A 104 -12.57 18.44 15.84
CA PRO A 104 -11.17 17.96 15.80
C PRO A 104 -10.78 17.02 16.97
N ASN A 105 -11.68 16.80 17.92
CA ASN A 105 -11.42 16.06 19.16
C ASN A 105 -11.72 14.56 19.03
N GLN A 106 -11.34 13.95 17.89
CA GLN A 106 -11.46 12.51 17.72
C GLN A 106 -10.51 11.78 18.65
N GLU A 107 -11.00 10.73 19.31
CA GLU A 107 -10.18 9.88 20.18
C GLU A 107 -9.14 9.10 19.35
N LEU A 108 -7.86 9.26 19.70
CA LEU A 108 -6.76 8.56 19.05
C LEU A 108 -6.40 7.30 19.83
N GLN A 109 -6.89 6.16 19.34
CA GLN A 109 -6.50 4.86 19.88
C GLN A 109 -5.02 4.59 19.62
N VAL A 110 -4.33 3.99 20.61
CA VAL A 110 -2.90 3.67 20.50
C VAL A 110 -2.60 2.74 19.31
N GLY A 111 -3.51 1.80 18.99
CA GLY A 111 -3.38 0.93 17.83
C GLY A 111 -3.39 1.70 16.50
N ILE A 112 -4.27 2.68 16.37
CA ILE A 112 -4.33 3.58 15.20
C ILE A 112 -3.04 4.39 15.11
N LYS A 113 -2.57 4.96 16.22
CA LYS A 113 -1.28 5.68 16.27
C LYS A 113 -0.12 4.80 15.79
N PHE A 114 -0.02 3.57 16.28
CA PHE A 114 1.01 2.63 15.85
C PHE A 114 0.93 2.35 14.35
N ILE A 115 -0.27 2.08 13.81
CA ILE A 115 -0.48 1.85 12.37
C ILE A 115 -0.02 3.07 11.56
N TYR A 116 -0.39 4.28 11.97
CA TYR A 116 0.02 5.52 11.30
C TYR A 116 1.54 5.68 11.22
N MET A 117 2.24 5.47 12.35
CA MET A 117 3.70 5.61 12.39
C MET A 117 4.40 4.49 11.60
N CYS A 118 3.88 3.27 11.68
CA CYS A 118 4.34 2.12 10.91
C CYS A 118 4.22 2.39 9.40
N GLN A 119 3.06 2.84 8.93
CA GLN A 119 2.80 3.16 7.54
C GLN A 119 3.66 4.32 7.04
N CYS A 120 3.69 5.42 7.78
CA CYS A 120 4.53 6.57 7.44
C CYS A 120 6.01 6.16 7.31
N GLY A 121 6.52 5.38 8.27
CA GLY A 121 7.87 4.85 8.24
C GLY A 121 8.13 3.92 7.06
N PHE A 122 7.17 3.07 6.68
CA PHE A 122 7.31 2.18 5.54
C PHE A 122 7.35 2.94 4.21
N TYR A 123 6.50 3.94 4.02
CA TYR A 123 6.50 4.75 2.80
C TYR A 123 7.76 5.61 2.70
N LEU A 124 8.26 6.16 3.81
CA LEU A 124 9.55 6.86 3.85
C LEU A 124 10.72 5.91 3.52
N TYR A 125 10.72 4.71 4.11
CA TYR A 125 11.66 3.65 3.76
C TYR A 125 11.59 3.30 2.27
N SER A 126 10.37 3.19 1.72
CA SER A 126 10.14 2.83 0.32
C SER A 126 10.62 3.91 -0.65
N ILE A 127 10.58 5.20 -0.29
CA ILE A 127 11.22 6.28 -1.07
C ILE A 127 12.73 6.02 -1.17
N ALA A 128 13.41 5.72 -0.06
CA ALA A 128 14.83 5.40 -0.07
C ALA A 128 15.12 4.12 -0.88
N ALA A 129 14.26 3.10 -0.76
CA ALA A 129 14.36 1.88 -1.54
C ALA A 129 14.20 2.13 -3.05
N LEU A 130 13.24 2.96 -3.46
CA LEU A 130 13.04 3.34 -4.87
C LEU A 130 14.23 4.10 -5.45
N LEU A 131 14.90 4.93 -4.65
CA LEU A 131 16.07 5.70 -5.11
C LEU A 131 17.34 4.87 -5.24
N VAL A 132 17.52 3.85 -4.39
CA VAL A 132 18.83 3.17 -4.22
C VAL A 132 18.79 1.69 -4.60
N TRP A 133 17.67 0.99 -4.38
CA TRP A 133 17.59 -0.47 -4.49
C TRP A 133 16.69 -0.98 -5.62
N GLU A 134 15.58 -0.31 -5.90
CA GLU A 134 14.63 -0.81 -6.89
C GLU A 134 15.04 -0.43 -8.31
N THR A 135 14.82 -1.37 -9.24
CA THR A 135 15.06 -1.13 -10.67
C THR A 135 14.11 -0.05 -11.16
N ARG A 136 14.67 1.03 -11.73
CA ARG A 136 13.87 2.10 -12.34
C ARG A 136 13.06 1.54 -13.51
N ARG A 137 11.76 1.80 -13.50
CA ARG A 137 10.79 1.41 -14.54
C ARG A 137 10.21 2.63 -15.23
N LYS A 138 9.49 2.44 -16.34
CA LYS A 138 8.86 3.54 -17.10
C LYS A 138 7.91 4.40 -16.26
N ASP A 139 7.31 3.86 -15.22
CA ASP A 139 6.40 4.57 -14.31
C ASP A 139 7.08 5.13 -13.05
N PHE A 140 8.42 5.17 -12.98
CA PHE A 140 9.16 5.61 -11.79
C PHE A 140 8.71 6.97 -11.25
N SER A 141 8.50 7.97 -12.14
CA SER A 141 8.09 9.31 -11.71
C SER A 141 6.70 9.31 -11.05
N VAL A 142 5.77 8.55 -11.61
CA VAL A 142 4.41 8.39 -11.06
C VAL A 142 4.49 7.68 -9.72
N MET A 143 5.29 6.62 -9.62
CA MET A 143 5.47 5.87 -8.38
C MET A 143 6.13 6.72 -7.28
N MET A 144 7.16 7.49 -7.60
CA MET A 144 7.81 8.40 -6.65
C MET A 144 6.83 9.48 -6.17
N SER A 145 6.09 10.09 -7.10
CA SER A 145 5.07 11.10 -6.78
C SER A 145 4.00 10.54 -5.86
N HIS A 146 3.54 9.31 -6.12
CA HIS A 146 2.60 8.63 -5.23
C HIS A 146 3.16 8.46 -3.82
N HIS A 147 4.40 8.00 -3.65
CA HIS A 147 4.98 7.83 -2.32
C HIS A 147 5.05 9.15 -1.56
N ILE A 148 5.45 10.24 -2.23
CA ILE A 148 5.51 11.58 -1.64
C ILE A 148 4.11 12.02 -1.20
N VAL A 149 3.11 11.92 -2.10
CA VAL A 149 1.72 12.28 -1.79
C VAL A 149 1.17 11.44 -0.63
N THR A 150 1.47 10.14 -0.59
CA THR A 150 1.03 9.25 0.48
C THR A 150 1.65 9.59 1.83
N VAL A 151 2.97 9.87 1.90
CA VAL A 151 3.62 10.31 3.15
C VAL A 151 3.01 11.62 3.66
N ILE A 152 2.75 12.57 2.75
CA ILE A 152 2.10 13.83 3.10
C ILE A 152 0.68 13.57 3.60
N LEU A 153 -0.12 12.75 2.91
CA LEU A 153 -1.49 12.41 3.33
C LEU A 153 -1.54 11.72 4.71
N ILE A 154 -0.64 10.78 4.98
CA ILE A 154 -0.56 10.11 6.28
C ILE A 154 -0.21 11.13 7.36
N SER A 155 0.81 11.95 7.15
CA SER A 155 1.23 12.97 8.13
C SER A 155 0.15 14.03 8.34
N TYR A 156 -0.46 14.49 7.26
CA TYR A 156 -1.49 15.53 7.25
C TYR A 156 -2.77 15.06 7.94
N SER A 157 -3.25 13.87 7.60
CA SER A 157 -4.43 13.28 8.27
C SER A 157 -4.17 12.98 9.74
N TYR A 158 -2.94 12.66 10.14
CA TYR A 158 -2.59 12.49 11.55
C TYR A 158 -2.63 13.80 12.33
N ILE A 159 -1.96 14.85 11.81
CA ILE A 159 -1.89 16.16 12.48
C ILE A 159 -3.29 16.80 12.60
N LEU A 160 -4.14 16.61 11.58
CA LEU A 160 -5.49 17.14 11.56
C LEU A 160 -6.52 16.22 12.21
N SER A 161 -6.14 15.14 12.90
CA SER A 161 -7.11 14.22 13.50
C SER A 161 -8.14 13.62 12.51
N PHE A 162 -7.76 13.41 11.24
CA PHE A 162 -8.56 12.71 10.23
C PHE A 162 -8.27 11.20 10.25
N PHE A 163 -8.23 10.61 11.46
CA PHE A 163 -7.75 9.26 11.67
C PHE A 163 -8.63 8.19 11.02
N ARG A 164 -9.94 8.34 11.17
CA ARG A 164 -10.94 7.36 10.71
C ARG A 164 -10.88 7.18 9.20
N ILE A 165 -10.98 8.28 8.47
CA ILE A 165 -10.86 8.28 7.00
C ILE A 165 -9.46 7.84 6.56
N GLY A 166 -8.39 8.24 7.26
CA GLY A 166 -7.04 7.84 6.91
C GLY A 166 -6.79 6.34 7.08
N ILE A 167 -7.33 5.69 8.11
CA ILE A 167 -7.28 4.23 8.26
C ILE A 167 -8.03 3.52 7.13
N VAL A 168 -9.22 4.03 6.74
CA VAL A 168 -9.96 3.47 5.60
C VAL A 168 -9.17 3.64 4.30
N ILE A 169 -8.55 4.80 4.08
CA ILE A 169 -7.67 5.02 2.93
C ILE A 169 -6.55 3.97 2.93
N LEU A 170 -5.84 3.79 4.03
CA LEU A 170 -4.76 2.79 4.12
C LEU A 170 -5.25 1.37 3.79
N ALA A 171 -6.38 0.94 4.36
CA ALA A 171 -6.97 -0.37 4.11
C ALA A 171 -7.30 -0.60 2.62
N LEU A 172 -7.93 0.39 1.97
CA LEU A 172 -8.31 0.28 0.56
C LEU A 172 -7.09 0.15 -0.37
N HIS A 173 -5.95 0.72 0.00
CA HIS A 173 -4.74 0.66 -0.81
C HIS A 173 -3.98 -0.64 -0.53
N ASP A 174 -3.70 -0.97 0.73
CA ASP A 174 -2.88 -2.14 1.05
C ASP A 174 -3.56 -3.47 0.72
N GLY A 175 -4.89 -3.54 0.82
CA GLY A 175 -5.67 -4.74 0.53
C GLY A 175 -5.43 -5.31 -0.87
N SER A 176 -5.30 -4.47 -1.91
CA SER A 176 -5.01 -4.95 -3.27
C SER A 176 -3.56 -5.42 -3.42
N ASP A 177 -2.63 -4.81 -2.69
CA ASP A 177 -1.19 -5.05 -2.86
C ASP A 177 -0.77 -6.41 -2.28
N VAL A 178 -1.52 -6.93 -1.30
CA VAL A 178 -1.40 -8.33 -0.85
C VAL A 178 -1.56 -9.30 -2.02
N PHE A 179 -2.59 -9.14 -2.86
CA PHE A 179 -2.81 -10.01 -4.01
C PHE A 179 -1.74 -9.81 -5.09
N LEU A 180 -1.27 -8.58 -5.31
CA LEU A 180 -0.21 -8.27 -6.26
C LEU A 180 1.09 -9.00 -5.91
N GLU A 181 1.53 -8.90 -4.67
CA GLU A 181 2.79 -9.50 -4.23
C GLU A 181 2.67 -11.03 -4.17
N ALA A 182 1.50 -11.57 -3.79
CA ALA A 182 1.25 -13.00 -3.91
C ALA A 182 1.35 -13.49 -5.37
N ALA A 183 0.77 -12.78 -6.32
CA ALA A 183 0.87 -13.11 -7.75
C ALA A 183 2.32 -13.15 -8.24
N LYS A 184 3.14 -12.17 -7.81
CA LYS A 184 4.57 -12.13 -8.11
C LYS A 184 5.33 -13.30 -7.50
N VAL A 185 5.08 -13.66 -6.24
CA VAL A 185 5.71 -14.83 -5.59
C VAL A 185 5.41 -16.11 -6.37
N PHE A 186 4.15 -16.35 -6.76
CA PHE A 186 3.79 -17.52 -7.58
C PHE A 186 4.44 -17.48 -8.96
N LYS A 187 4.49 -16.31 -9.60
CA LYS A 187 5.15 -16.12 -10.88
C LYS A 187 6.64 -16.45 -10.81
N TYR A 188 7.36 -15.89 -9.84
CA TYR A 188 8.79 -16.15 -9.69
C TYR A 188 9.11 -17.57 -9.22
N SER A 189 8.12 -18.28 -8.69
CA SER A 189 8.19 -19.71 -8.34
C SER A 189 7.74 -20.65 -9.46
N GLU A 190 7.51 -20.13 -10.68
CA GLU A 190 7.08 -20.91 -11.87
C GLU A 190 5.72 -21.63 -11.70
N LYS A 191 4.89 -21.14 -10.78
CA LYS A 191 3.53 -21.67 -10.52
C LYS A 191 2.50 -20.83 -11.27
N GLU A 192 2.41 -21.04 -12.57
CA GLU A 192 1.56 -20.26 -13.49
C GLU A 192 0.09 -20.16 -13.05
N LEU A 193 -0.52 -21.27 -12.62
CA LEU A 193 -1.93 -21.26 -12.18
C LEU A 193 -2.15 -20.32 -10.98
N GLY A 194 -1.25 -20.37 -9.99
CA GLY A 194 -1.28 -19.49 -8.83
C GLY A 194 -1.03 -18.04 -9.22
N ALA A 195 -0.07 -17.80 -10.12
CA ALA A 195 0.25 -16.46 -10.60
C ALA A 195 -0.96 -15.82 -11.30
N SER A 196 -1.63 -16.54 -12.20
CA SER A 196 -2.80 -16.03 -12.92
C SER A 196 -4.01 -15.85 -12.00
N LEU A 197 -4.23 -16.76 -11.05
CA LEU A 197 -5.31 -16.63 -10.05
C LEU A 197 -5.14 -15.36 -9.20
N PHE A 198 -3.98 -15.19 -8.57
CA PHE A 198 -3.71 -14.03 -7.71
C PHE A 198 -3.63 -12.73 -8.50
N PHE A 199 -3.16 -12.77 -9.76
CA PHE A 199 -3.22 -11.60 -10.63
C PHE A 199 -4.66 -11.19 -10.97
N GLY A 200 -5.55 -12.17 -11.19
CA GLY A 200 -6.98 -11.91 -11.36
C GLY A 200 -7.62 -11.30 -10.11
N LEU A 201 -7.32 -11.85 -8.92
CA LEU A 201 -7.78 -11.30 -7.63
C LEU A 201 -7.25 -9.87 -7.40
N PHE A 202 -5.99 -9.62 -7.76
CA PHE A 202 -5.39 -8.28 -7.74
C PHE A 202 -6.17 -7.31 -8.64
N ALA A 203 -6.46 -7.69 -9.89
CA ALA A 203 -7.21 -6.81 -10.79
C ALA A 203 -8.63 -6.51 -10.29
N ILE A 204 -9.35 -7.52 -9.77
CA ILE A 204 -10.69 -7.34 -9.21
C ILE A 204 -10.64 -6.44 -7.98
N SER A 205 -9.74 -6.72 -7.04
CA SER A 205 -9.59 -5.91 -5.82
C SER A 205 -9.16 -4.48 -6.13
N TRP A 206 -8.26 -4.26 -7.10
CA TRP A 206 -7.88 -2.93 -7.56
C TRP A 206 -9.08 -2.12 -8.04
N PHE A 207 -9.90 -2.71 -8.92
CA PHE A 207 -11.09 -2.04 -9.43
C PHE A 207 -12.06 -1.70 -8.30
N VAL A 208 -12.41 -2.69 -7.48
CA VAL A 208 -13.38 -2.52 -6.40
C VAL A 208 -12.88 -1.51 -5.36
N LEU A 209 -11.68 -1.70 -4.82
CA LEU A 209 -11.19 -0.87 -3.71
C LEU A 209 -10.79 0.54 -4.17
N ARG A 210 -10.08 0.68 -5.29
CA ARG A 210 -9.48 1.96 -5.71
C ARG A 210 -10.29 2.75 -6.74
N LEU A 211 -11.18 2.09 -7.50
CA LEU A 211 -12.01 2.76 -8.51
C LEU A 211 -13.51 2.79 -8.15
N VAL A 212 -13.95 2.02 -7.15
CA VAL A 212 -15.32 2.11 -6.63
C VAL A 212 -15.31 2.68 -5.21
N PHE A 213 -14.77 1.98 -4.22
CA PHE A 213 -14.81 2.46 -2.84
C PHE A 213 -14.05 3.78 -2.63
N PHE A 214 -12.84 3.92 -3.16
CA PHE A 214 -12.07 5.15 -2.97
C PHE A 214 -12.78 6.42 -3.49
N PRO A 215 -13.25 6.53 -4.75
CA PRO A 215 -13.96 7.73 -5.19
C PRO A 215 -15.35 7.89 -4.57
N PHE A 216 -16.15 6.82 -4.48
CA PHE A 216 -17.55 6.94 -4.06
C PHE A 216 -17.75 6.91 -2.53
N TRP A 217 -16.76 6.49 -1.75
CA TRP A 217 -16.83 6.54 -0.29
C TRP A 217 -15.86 7.57 0.29
N VAL A 218 -14.57 7.46 -0.03
CA VAL A 218 -13.55 8.34 0.58
C VAL A 218 -13.66 9.75 0.03
N ILE A 219 -13.55 9.93 -1.29
CA ILE A 219 -13.61 11.26 -1.92
C ILE A 219 -14.98 11.88 -1.74
N GLN A 220 -16.05 11.09 -1.85
CA GLN A 220 -17.40 11.55 -1.53
C GLN A 220 -17.48 12.07 -0.08
N SER A 221 -16.95 11.32 0.90
CA SER A 221 -17.00 11.76 2.30
C SER A 221 -16.19 13.04 2.54
N SER A 222 -14.97 13.13 2.01
CA SER A 222 -14.12 14.31 2.13
C SER A 222 -14.65 15.53 1.37
N SER A 223 -15.49 15.34 0.35
CA SER A 223 -16.10 16.43 -0.41
C SER A 223 -17.38 16.94 0.25
N TYR A 224 -18.24 16.04 0.75
CA TYR A 224 -19.54 16.42 1.30
C TYR A 224 -19.52 16.57 2.82
N TYR A 225 -19.18 15.52 3.57
CA TYR A 225 -19.27 15.53 5.04
C TYR A 225 -18.19 16.38 5.71
N LEU A 226 -17.03 16.55 5.08
CA LEU A 226 -16.00 17.46 5.61
C LEU A 226 -16.48 18.92 5.61
N CYS A 227 -17.32 19.32 4.66
CA CYS A 227 -17.92 20.67 4.61
C CYS A 227 -18.92 20.92 5.75
N GLU A 228 -19.47 19.88 6.36
CA GLU A 228 -20.38 20.01 7.51
C GLU A 228 -19.62 20.34 8.81
N VAL A 229 -18.34 20.01 8.84
CA VAL A 229 -17.48 20.15 10.02
C VAL A 229 -16.57 21.37 9.92
N LEU A 230 -16.06 21.66 8.71
CA LEU A 230 -15.20 22.80 8.44
C LEU A 230 -16.00 24.08 8.16
N ARG A 231 -15.53 25.21 8.67
CA ARG A 231 -16.08 26.53 8.37
C ARG A 231 -15.37 27.12 7.16
N LEU A 232 -15.88 26.84 5.96
CA LEU A 232 -15.31 27.33 4.69
C LEU A 232 -15.34 28.86 4.51
N SER A 233 -15.86 29.62 5.48
CA SER A 233 -15.66 31.07 5.55
C SER A 233 -14.25 31.44 6.05
N GLU A 234 -13.60 30.54 6.79
CA GLU A 234 -12.27 30.75 7.36
C GLU A 234 -11.19 30.28 6.38
N ALA A 235 -10.12 31.06 6.23
CA ALA A 235 -9.04 30.75 5.30
C ALA A 235 -8.32 29.43 5.62
N TYR A 236 -8.15 29.12 6.91
CA TYR A 236 -7.50 27.89 7.38
C TYR A 236 -8.31 26.65 6.98
N ASP A 237 -9.59 26.60 7.33
CA ASP A 237 -10.49 25.48 7.03
C ASP A 237 -10.66 25.29 5.51
N THR A 238 -10.73 26.39 4.76
CA THR A 238 -10.74 26.37 3.29
C THR A 238 -9.49 25.74 2.72
N MET A 239 -8.32 26.13 3.22
CA MET A 239 -7.04 25.54 2.81
C MET A 239 -7.01 24.04 3.14
N VAL A 240 -7.49 23.65 4.32
CA VAL A 240 -7.55 22.24 4.74
C VAL A 240 -8.37 21.41 3.77
N TYR A 241 -9.57 21.89 3.44
CA TYR A 241 -10.47 21.22 2.51
C TYR A 241 -9.83 21.00 1.14
N TYR A 242 -9.27 22.05 0.53
CA TYR A 242 -8.73 21.97 -0.83
C TYR A 242 -7.45 21.15 -0.88
N VAL A 243 -6.52 21.34 0.07
CA VAL A 243 -5.26 20.58 0.10
C VAL A 243 -5.54 19.09 0.24
N PHE A 244 -6.42 18.69 1.16
CA PHE A 244 -6.76 17.28 1.36
C PHE A 244 -7.43 16.66 0.12
N ASN A 245 -8.47 17.30 -0.42
CA ASN A 245 -9.19 16.79 -1.59
C ASN A 245 -8.31 16.76 -2.85
N THR A 246 -7.44 17.74 -3.07
CA THR A 246 -6.49 17.72 -4.20
C THR A 246 -5.55 16.53 -4.16
N MET A 247 -5.01 16.20 -2.98
CA MET A 247 -4.14 15.02 -2.82
C MET A 247 -4.90 13.71 -3.08
N LEU A 248 -6.14 13.57 -2.59
CA LEU A 248 -6.97 12.40 -2.86
C LEU A 248 -7.31 12.26 -4.36
N LEU A 249 -7.61 13.37 -5.03
CA LEU A 249 -7.85 13.37 -6.48
C LEU A 249 -6.59 13.03 -7.27
N THR A 250 -5.42 13.48 -6.81
CA THR A 250 -4.14 13.09 -7.42
C THR A 250 -3.90 11.59 -7.31
N LEU A 251 -4.19 10.98 -6.15
CA LEU A 251 -4.15 9.53 -6.00
C LEU A 251 -5.11 8.82 -6.96
N LEU A 252 -6.34 9.33 -7.12
CA LEU A 252 -7.31 8.77 -8.06
C LEU A 252 -6.78 8.79 -9.50
N VAL A 253 -6.14 9.88 -9.92
CA VAL A 253 -5.51 9.97 -11.26
C VAL A 253 -4.43 8.89 -11.43
N PHE A 254 -3.59 8.67 -10.42
CA PHE A 254 -2.60 7.59 -10.45
C PHE A 254 -3.26 6.21 -10.52
N HIS A 255 -4.38 5.98 -9.79
CA HIS A 255 -5.11 4.72 -9.86
C HIS A 255 -5.69 4.43 -11.23
N LEU A 256 -6.22 5.45 -11.90
CA LEU A 256 -6.71 5.34 -13.28
C LEU A 256 -5.57 5.02 -14.25
N TYR A 257 -4.42 5.68 -14.09
CA TYR A 257 -3.22 5.38 -14.88
C TYR A 257 -2.80 3.92 -14.75
N TRP A 258 -2.62 3.41 -13.53
CA TRP A 258 -2.23 2.01 -13.32
C TRP A 258 -3.33 1.03 -13.72
N TRP A 259 -4.61 1.39 -13.61
CA TRP A 259 -5.70 0.54 -14.11
C TRP A 259 -5.60 0.30 -15.61
N ILE A 260 -5.24 1.31 -16.40
CA ILE A 260 -4.99 1.15 -17.84
C ILE A 260 -3.85 0.14 -18.09
N LEU A 261 -2.80 0.18 -17.25
CA LEU A 261 -1.68 -0.78 -17.34
C LEU A 261 -2.09 -2.19 -16.93
N ILE A 262 -2.93 -2.34 -15.91
CA ILE A 262 -3.48 -3.63 -15.48
C ILE A 262 -4.35 -4.23 -16.58
N CYS A 263 -5.26 -3.45 -17.18
CA CYS A 263 -6.04 -3.88 -18.33
C CYS A 263 -5.16 -4.29 -19.51
N SER A 264 -4.08 -3.55 -19.76
CA SER A 264 -3.10 -3.88 -20.80
C SER A 264 -2.40 -5.22 -20.53
N MET A 265 -2.04 -5.47 -19.26
CA MET A 265 -1.50 -6.76 -18.83
C MET A 265 -2.51 -7.89 -19.01
N ILE A 266 -3.78 -7.70 -18.63
CA ILE A 266 -4.86 -8.69 -18.83
C ILE A 266 -5.02 -9.05 -20.31
N MET A 267 -5.06 -8.05 -21.20
CA MET A 267 -5.14 -8.28 -22.65
C MET A 267 -3.95 -9.11 -23.16
N ARG A 268 -2.73 -8.88 -22.66
CA ARG A 268 -1.55 -9.70 -22.99
C ARG A 268 -1.69 -11.13 -22.45
N GLN A 269 -2.20 -11.32 -21.24
CA GLN A 269 -2.43 -12.64 -20.67
C GLN A 269 -3.45 -13.45 -21.47
N LEU A 270 -4.54 -12.83 -21.91
CA LEU A 270 -5.55 -13.47 -22.75
C LEU A 270 -4.95 -13.94 -24.08
N LYS A 271 -4.07 -13.14 -24.69
CA LYS A 271 -3.32 -13.53 -25.90
C LYS A 271 -2.33 -14.68 -25.63
N ASN A 272 -1.74 -14.72 -24.45
CA ASN A 272 -0.72 -15.71 -24.05
C ASN A 272 -1.31 -16.98 -23.40
N ARG A 273 -2.53 -17.39 -23.78
CA ARG A 273 -3.23 -18.57 -23.24
C ARG A 273 -3.34 -18.56 -21.71
N GLY A 274 -3.53 -17.39 -21.10
CA GLY A 274 -3.71 -17.21 -19.66
C GLY A 274 -2.43 -17.17 -18.85
N LYS A 275 -1.24 -17.21 -19.47
CA LYS A 275 0.04 -17.05 -18.77
C LYS A 275 0.31 -15.58 -18.45
N VAL A 276 0.75 -15.31 -17.22
CA VAL A 276 1.18 -13.97 -16.82
C VAL A 276 2.42 -13.61 -17.64
N GLY A 277 2.36 -12.55 -18.46
CA GLY A 277 3.51 -12.06 -19.25
C GLY A 277 4.49 -11.22 -18.42
N GLU A 278 5.61 -10.81 -19.02
CA GLU A 278 6.50 -9.82 -18.40
C GLU A 278 5.78 -8.49 -18.18
N ASP A 279 6.19 -7.76 -17.14
CA ASP A 279 5.58 -6.49 -16.78
C ASP A 279 5.88 -5.46 -17.88
N ILE A 280 4.84 -4.84 -18.42
CA ILE A 280 4.94 -3.86 -19.52
C ILE A 280 5.74 -2.60 -19.16
N ARG A 281 5.99 -2.39 -17.87
CA ARG A 281 6.76 -1.25 -17.34
C ARG A 281 8.24 -1.55 -17.19
N SER A 282 8.64 -2.83 -17.24
CA SER A 282 10.05 -3.19 -17.38
C SER A 282 10.52 -2.69 -18.73
N ASP A 283 11.65 -2.01 -18.79
CA ASP A 283 12.30 -1.76 -20.07
C ASP A 283 12.60 -3.11 -20.71
N SER A 284 11.98 -3.38 -21.85
CA SER A 284 12.53 -4.34 -22.79
C SER A 284 13.84 -3.73 -23.27
N GLU A 285 14.96 -4.36 -22.97
CA GLU A 285 16.24 -4.11 -23.67
C GLU A 285 16.16 -4.55 -25.15
N ASP A 286 15.03 -4.30 -25.83
CA ASP A 286 14.74 -4.70 -27.21
C ASP A 286 14.12 -3.53 -27.99
N ASP A 287 14.67 -2.32 -27.82
CA ASP A 287 14.51 -1.24 -28.79
C ASP A 287 15.93 -0.83 -29.25
N ASP A 288 16.59 -1.72 -30.00
CA ASP A 288 17.68 -1.41 -30.94
C ASP A 288 17.08 -1.04 -32.31
#